data_AF-A0A6P2A345-F1
#
_entry.id   AF-A0A6P2A345-F1
#
_cell.length_a   1.000
_cell.length_b   1.000
_cell.length_c   1.000
_cell.angle_alpha   90.00
_cell.angle_beta   90.00
_cell.angle_gamma   90.00
#
_symmetry.space_group_name_H-M   'P 1'
#
loop_
_entity.id
_entity.type
_entity.pdbx_description
1 polymer ?
#
loop_
_entity_poly.entity_id
_entity_poly.type
_entity_poly.pdbx_seq_one_letter_code
_entity_poly.pdbx_strand_id
1 'polypeptide(L)'
;MLRGKNPNSRGNMQVISQEKPNIPQQPTFTSVEEERQHRKQRLTAALRLFARYGFDEGIAGHITARDPEHPEYFWVNPLAMHFSLIKVSDLILVNQQGEVISGNYPVNQAAFAIHSQIHAARPDVVAAAHAHSVYGKSWSSLGRLLDPLTQDACSFYQDHSLFNDYTGVVLELEEGQRIAQTLG
;
A
#
# COMPACT_ATOMS: atom_id res chain seq x y z
N MET A 1 -8.13 -18.88 39.27
CA MET A 1 -7.54 -17.62 39.79
C MET A 1 -6.88 -16.86 38.62
N LEU A 2 -7.67 -16.10 37.87
CA LEU A 2 -7.16 -15.19 36.83
C LEU A 2 -7.21 -13.79 37.41
N ARG A 3 -6.07 -13.28 37.91
CA ARG A 3 -5.97 -11.90 38.38
C ARG A 3 -6.06 -10.96 37.17
N GLY A 4 -6.97 -10.00 37.26
CA GLY A 4 -7.24 -9.01 36.23
C GLY A 4 -5.98 -8.24 35.82
N LYS A 5 -5.70 -8.25 34.52
CA LYS A 5 -4.81 -7.25 33.91
C LYS A 5 -5.64 -6.01 33.62
N ASN A 6 -5.14 -4.88 34.07
CA ASN A 6 -5.69 -3.56 33.84
C ASN A 6 -5.71 -3.27 32.31
N PRO A 7 -6.86 -2.95 31.70
CA PRO A 7 -6.96 -2.74 30.26
C PRO A 7 -6.14 -1.54 29.74
N ASN A 8 -5.59 -0.71 30.63
CA ASN A 8 -4.76 0.46 30.29
C ASN A 8 -3.24 0.24 30.28
N SER A 9 -2.73 -0.97 30.51
CA SER A 9 -1.29 -1.23 30.35
C SER A 9 -0.96 -1.49 28.87
N ARG A 10 -0.81 -0.45 28.07
CA ARG A 10 -0.08 -0.56 26.80
C ARG A 10 1.32 -1.07 27.16
N GLY A 11 1.66 -2.28 26.71
CA GLY A 11 3.00 -2.82 26.89
C GLY A 11 3.97 -1.91 26.13
N ASN A 12 4.68 -1.04 26.85
CA ASN A 12 5.79 -0.31 26.25
C ASN A 12 6.77 -1.36 25.72
N MET A 13 7.13 -1.23 24.44
CA MET A 13 8.22 -2.00 23.85
C MET A 13 9.47 -1.76 24.70
N GLN A 14 9.86 -2.75 25.49
CA GLN A 14 11.03 -2.64 26.35
C GLN A 14 12.27 -2.79 25.48
N VAL A 15 12.87 -1.66 25.11
CA VAL A 15 14.18 -1.66 24.46
C VAL A 15 15.23 -1.84 25.54
N ILE A 16 15.87 -3.01 25.57
CA ILE A 16 17.00 -3.27 26.47
C ILE A 16 18.24 -2.63 25.84
N SER A 17 18.50 -1.35 26.14
CA SER A 17 19.79 -0.72 25.82
C SER A 17 20.19 0.29 26.90
N GLN A 18 21.49 0.32 27.24
CA GLN A 18 22.05 1.35 28.13
C GLN A 18 22.29 2.69 27.40
N GLU A 19 22.30 2.68 26.07
CA GLU A 19 22.43 3.85 25.20
C GLU A 19 21.07 4.22 24.58
N LYS A 20 20.94 5.47 24.09
CA LYS A 20 19.74 5.88 23.35
C LYS A 20 19.52 4.92 22.18
N PRO A 21 18.33 4.30 22.07
CA PRO A 21 18.09 3.33 21.02
C PRO A 21 18.16 4.02 19.66
N ASN A 22 19.05 3.53 18.79
CA ASN A 22 19.16 3.97 17.41
C ASN A 22 18.01 3.37 16.59
N ILE A 23 16.80 3.89 16.81
CA ILE A 23 15.59 3.46 16.12
C ILE A 23 15.58 4.10 14.73
N PRO A 24 15.41 3.33 13.63
CA PRO A 24 15.30 3.89 12.29
C PRO A 24 14.21 4.96 12.22
N GLN A 25 14.57 6.13 11.68
CA GLN A 25 13.63 7.23 11.41
C GLN A 25 13.34 7.36 9.92
N GLN A 26 12.24 8.04 9.60
CA GLN A 26 11.99 8.42 8.22
C GLN A 26 13.11 9.36 7.73
N PRO A 27 13.64 9.14 6.51
CA PRO A 27 14.65 10.01 5.94
C PRO A 27 14.08 11.42 5.69
N THR A 28 14.92 12.43 5.87
CA THR A 28 14.65 13.81 5.43
C THR A 28 15.40 14.08 4.15
N PHE A 29 14.80 14.83 3.23
CA PHE A 29 15.40 15.14 1.93
C PHE A 29 15.73 16.61 1.79
N THR A 30 16.81 16.90 1.08
CA THR A 30 17.26 18.29 0.84
C THR A 30 16.66 18.89 -0.43
N SER A 31 16.09 18.05 -1.30
CA SER A 31 15.40 18.46 -2.53
C SER A 31 14.27 17.51 -2.90
N VAL A 32 13.33 18.02 -3.68
CA VAL A 32 12.21 17.27 -4.27
C VAL A 32 12.71 16.09 -5.13
N GLU A 33 13.79 16.28 -5.89
CA GLU A 33 14.34 15.25 -6.76
C GLU A 33 14.95 14.08 -5.95
N GLU A 34 15.61 14.40 -4.83
CA GLU A 34 16.15 13.39 -3.92
C GLU A 34 15.02 12.55 -3.30
N GLU A 35 13.94 13.21 -2.84
CA GLU A 35 12.77 12.52 -2.32
C GLU A 35 12.06 11.67 -3.38
N ARG A 36 11.89 12.21 -4.59
CA ARG A 36 11.28 11.50 -5.71
C ARG A 36 12.06 10.23 -6.03
N GLN A 37 13.38 10.34 -6.15
CA GLN A 37 14.24 9.20 -6.42
C GLN A 37 14.16 8.17 -5.30
N HIS A 38 14.12 8.60 -4.04
CA HIS A 38 13.93 7.71 -2.91
C HIS A 38 12.59 6.95 -2.98
N ARG A 39 11.47 7.66 -3.21
CA ARG A 39 10.13 7.05 -3.32
C ARG A 39 10.09 6.03 -4.46
N LYS A 40 10.66 6.35 -5.64
CA LYS A 40 10.77 5.42 -6.77
C LYS A 40 11.58 4.17 -6.44
N GLN A 41 12.73 4.32 -5.76
CA GLN A 41 13.55 3.19 -5.33
C GLN A 41 12.82 2.29 -4.33
N ARG A 42 12.10 2.88 -3.35
CA ARG A 42 11.31 2.11 -2.37
C ARG A 42 10.14 1.41 -3.01
N LEU A 43 9.47 2.05 -3.97
CA LEU A 43 8.41 1.44 -4.77
C LEU A 43 8.93 0.22 -5.54
N THR A 44 10.03 0.36 -6.28
CA THR A 44 10.66 -0.78 -6.98
C THR A 44 11.08 -1.88 -6.02
N ALA A 45 11.62 -1.54 -4.85
CA ALA A 45 11.99 -2.51 -3.83
C ALA A 45 10.77 -3.26 -3.28
N ALA A 46 9.66 -2.56 -3.01
CA ALA A 46 8.41 -3.15 -2.53
C ALA A 46 7.83 -4.15 -3.54
N LEU A 47 7.82 -3.80 -4.83
CA LEU A 47 7.39 -4.70 -5.91
C LEU A 47 8.26 -5.96 -5.95
N ARG A 48 9.58 -5.82 -5.87
CA ARG A 48 10.49 -6.98 -5.83
C ARG A 48 10.33 -7.83 -4.58
N LEU A 49 9.97 -7.23 -3.44
CA LEU A 49 9.61 -7.96 -2.23
C LEU A 49 8.29 -8.72 -2.41
N PHE A 50 7.27 -8.11 -3.04
CA PHE A 50 6.02 -8.80 -3.38
C PHE A 50 6.30 -10.06 -4.21
N ALA A 51 7.13 -9.94 -5.26
CA ALA A 51 7.55 -11.08 -6.07
C ALA A 51 8.32 -12.13 -5.24
N ARG A 52 9.24 -11.68 -4.36
CA ARG A 52 10.03 -12.59 -3.52
C ARG A 52 9.17 -13.38 -2.52
N TYR A 53 8.10 -12.78 -2.02
CA TYR A 53 7.19 -13.38 -1.05
C TYR A 53 5.96 -14.06 -1.71
N GLY A 54 5.87 -14.07 -3.04
CA GLY A 54 4.77 -14.70 -3.78
C GLY A 54 3.43 -13.98 -3.61
N PHE A 55 3.44 -12.65 -3.55
CA PHE A 55 2.23 -11.82 -3.49
C PHE A 55 1.71 -11.40 -4.87
N ASP A 56 2.47 -11.69 -5.93
CA ASP A 56 2.08 -11.51 -7.31
C ASP A 56 1.16 -12.63 -7.81
N GLU A 57 0.23 -12.29 -8.70
CA GLU A 57 -0.63 -13.26 -9.39
C GLU A 57 -0.81 -12.83 -10.86
N GLY A 58 -0.05 -13.47 -11.76
CA GLY A 58 -0.10 -13.14 -13.17
C GLY A 58 0.24 -11.67 -13.43
N ILE A 59 -0.71 -10.91 -13.97
CA ILE A 59 -0.58 -9.47 -14.24
C ILE A 59 -1.28 -8.58 -13.21
N ALA A 60 -1.89 -9.18 -12.17
CA ALA A 60 -2.63 -8.46 -11.15
C ALA A 60 -1.72 -7.83 -10.10
N GLY A 61 -2.24 -6.81 -9.43
CA GLY A 61 -1.55 -6.10 -8.37
C GLY A 61 -0.83 -4.85 -8.87
N HIS A 62 -0.67 -3.91 -7.94
CA HIS A 62 -0.04 -2.63 -8.20
C HIS A 62 0.33 -1.96 -6.88
N ILE A 63 1.41 -1.19 -6.92
CA ILE A 63 1.81 -0.32 -5.82
C ILE A 63 1.99 1.08 -6.39
N THR A 64 1.41 2.09 -5.73
CA THR A 64 1.56 3.49 -6.10
C THR A 64 2.35 4.24 -5.03
N ALA A 65 3.09 5.27 -5.46
CA ALA A 65 3.69 6.26 -4.57
C ALA A 65 3.47 7.67 -5.12
N ARG A 66 2.91 8.56 -4.31
CA ARG A 66 2.66 9.97 -4.64
C ARG A 66 3.96 10.67 -5.04
N ASP A 67 3.92 11.53 -6.05
CA ASP A 67 5.05 12.39 -6.40
C ASP A 67 5.21 13.51 -5.34
N PRO A 68 6.45 13.86 -4.93
CA PRO A 68 6.66 14.90 -3.92
C PRO A 68 6.46 16.33 -4.43
N GLU A 69 6.49 16.57 -5.75
CA GLU A 69 6.27 17.89 -6.36
C GLU A 69 4.84 18.10 -6.81
N HIS A 70 4.23 17.04 -7.35
CA HIS A 70 2.87 17.04 -7.85
C HIS A 70 2.04 16.04 -7.02
N PRO A 71 1.40 16.47 -5.92
CA PRO A 71 0.65 15.58 -5.03
C PRO A 71 -0.45 14.79 -5.72
N GLU A 72 -0.94 15.26 -6.86
CA GLU A 72 -1.99 14.61 -7.64
C GLU A 72 -1.43 13.54 -8.60
N TYR A 73 -0.11 13.37 -8.68
CA TYR A 73 0.54 12.39 -9.56
C TYR A 73 1.13 11.23 -8.77
N PHE A 74 1.14 10.04 -9.37
CA PHE A 74 1.54 8.80 -8.73
C PHE A 74 2.50 8.00 -9.60
N TRP A 75 3.62 7.59 -9.01
CA TRP A 75 4.51 6.59 -9.57
C TRP A 75 3.91 5.20 -9.39
N VAL A 76 3.91 4.37 -10.44
CA VAL A 76 3.31 3.03 -10.41
C VAL A 76 4.10 2.06 -11.30
N ASN A 77 3.97 0.75 -11.05
CA ASN A 77 4.49 -0.29 -11.94
C ASN A 77 3.78 -0.31 -13.30
N PRO A 78 4.50 -0.64 -14.39
CA PRO A 78 3.88 -0.82 -15.70
C PRO A 78 2.98 -2.05 -15.75
N LEU A 79 1.94 -1.99 -16.57
CA LEU A 79 1.05 -3.14 -16.82
C LEU A 79 1.83 -4.31 -17.42
N ALA A 80 1.48 -5.54 -17.00
CA ALA A 80 1.97 -6.81 -17.53
C ALA A 80 3.50 -7.05 -17.40
N MET A 81 4.21 -6.26 -16.58
CA MET A 81 5.59 -6.55 -16.21
C MET A 81 5.63 -7.30 -14.88
N HIS A 82 6.28 -8.46 -14.87
CA HIS A 82 6.44 -9.25 -13.65
C HIS A 82 7.22 -8.46 -12.57
N PHE A 83 6.73 -8.46 -11.33
CA PHE A 83 7.27 -7.59 -10.27
C PHE A 83 8.77 -7.80 -9.98
N SER A 84 9.29 -9.01 -10.18
CA SER A 84 10.72 -9.31 -10.01
C SER A 84 11.63 -8.62 -11.03
N LEU A 85 11.09 -8.25 -12.20
CA LEU A 85 11.86 -7.67 -13.31
C LEU A 85 11.90 -6.13 -13.26
N ILE A 86 10.96 -5.52 -12.55
CA ILE A 86 10.79 -4.06 -12.51
C ILE A 86 12.07 -3.39 -11.99
N LYS A 87 12.49 -2.34 -12.69
CA LYS A 87 13.54 -1.40 -12.29
C LYS A 87 12.93 -0.01 -12.06
N VAL A 88 13.70 0.86 -11.43
CA VAL A 88 13.33 2.27 -11.22
C VAL A 88 13.04 2.99 -12.54
N SER A 89 13.77 2.63 -13.61
CA SER A 89 13.60 3.17 -14.96
C SER A 89 12.31 2.74 -15.65
N ASP A 90 11.66 1.67 -15.17
CA ASP A 90 10.45 1.12 -15.79
C ASP A 90 9.17 1.73 -15.20
N LEU A 91 9.27 2.42 -14.06
CA LEU A 91 8.15 3.08 -13.42
C LEU A 91 7.57 4.19 -14.29
N ILE A 92 6.25 4.29 -14.28
CA ILE A 92 5.51 5.34 -14.98
C ILE A 92 4.90 6.31 -13.97
N LEU A 93 4.78 7.57 -14.36
CA LEU A 93 4.08 8.61 -13.61
C LEU A 93 2.70 8.82 -14.24
N VAL A 94 1.66 8.74 -13.42
CA VAL A 94 0.27 8.94 -13.86
C VAL A 94 -0.40 10.06 -13.07
N ASN A 95 -1.34 10.78 -13.70
CA ASN A 95 -2.18 11.76 -13.01
C ASN A 95 -3.45 11.13 -12.42
N GLN A 96 -4.30 11.96 -11.81
CA GLN A 96 -5.60 11.57 -11.25
C GLN A 96 -6.65 11.14 -12.27
N GLN A 97 -6.35 11.20 -13.56
CA GLN A 97 -7.21 10.76 -14.65
C GLN A 97 -6.69 9.45 -15.26
N GLY A 98 -5.56 8.92 -14.77
CA GLY A 98 -4.93 7.70 -15.27
C GLY A 98 -4.09 7.93 -16.53
N GLU A 99 -3.85 9.19 -16.89
CA GLU A 99 -3.02 9.55 -18.04
C GLU A 99 -1.55 9.42 -17.67
N VAL A 100 -0.77 8.79 -18.55
CA VAL A 100 0.68 8.63 -18.37
C VAL A 100 1.37 9.95 -18.71
N ILE A 101 1.93 10.59 -17.68
CA ILE A 101 2.67 11.85 -17.77
C ILE A 101 4.16 11.60 -18.09
N SER A 102 4.72 10.50 -17.58
CA SER A 102 6.10 10.10 -17.85
C SER A 102 6.25 8.59 -17.89
N GLY A 103 7.08 8.11 -18.83
CA GLY A 103 7.35 6.69 -19.07
C GLY A 103 6.69 6.19 -20.37
N ASN A 104 7.07 4.97 -20.79
CA ASN A 104 6.72 4.43 -22.12
C ASN A 104 5.82 3.20 -22.05
N TYR A 105 5.22 2.93 -20.89
CA TYR A 105 4.40 1.74 -20.66
C TYR A 105 2.98 2.12 -20.27
N PRO A 106 1.99 1.28 -20.60
CA PRO A 106 0.61 1.50 -20.17
C PRO A 106 0.44 1.27 -18.67
N VAL A 107 -0.53 1.97 -18.08
CA VAL A 107 -0.99 1.75 -16.70
C VAL A 107 -2.11 0.72 -16.67
N ASN A 108 -2.21 -0.04 -15.56
CA ASN A 108 -3.37 -0.89 -15.30
C ASN A 108 -4.57 -0.01 -14.87
N GLN A 109 -5.69 -0.11 -15.58
CA GLN A 109 -6.92 0.65 -15.27
C GLN A 109 -7.43 0.39 -13.85
N ALA A 110 -7.27 -0.81 -13.30
CA ALA A 110 -7.67 -1.11 -11.92
C ALA A 110 -6.79 -0.39 -10.88
N ALA A 111 -5.49 -0.22 -11.18
CA ALA A 111 -4.59 0.57 -10.35
C ALA A 111 -5.09 2.01 -10.26
N PHE A 112 -5.51 2.54 -11.42
CA PHE A 112 -6.11 3.85 -11.50
C PHE A 112 -7.44 3.93 -10.73
N ALA A 113 -8.39 3.04 -11.00
CA ALA A 113 -9.74 3.10 -10.43
C ALA A 113 -9.72 3.07 -8.90
N ILE A 114 -8.86 2.26 -8.28
CA ILE A 114 -8.80 2.12 -6.82
C ILE A 114 -7.85 3.17 -6.20
N HIS A 115 -6.58 3.21 -6.61
CA HIS A 115 -5.59 4.00 -5.89
C HIS A 115 -5.78 5.50 -6.09
N SER A 116 -6.33 5.96 -7.24
CA SER A 116 -6.63 7.39 -7.43
C SER A 116 -7.66 7.88 -6.42
N GLN A 117 -8.71 7.10 -6.16
CA GLN A 117 -9.77 7.47 -5.22
C GLN A 117 -9.29 7.40 -3.78
N ILE A 118 -8.45 6.41 -3.42
CA ILE A 118 -7.79 6.37 -2.11
C ILE A 118 -6.92 7.61 -1.91
N HIS A 119 -6.05 7.93 -2.86
CA HIS A 119 -5.14 9.08 -2.73
C HIS A 119 -5.87 10.43 -2.74
N ALA A 120 -7.01 10.54 -3.44
CA ALA A 120 -7.85 11.73 -3.42
C ALA A 120 -8.58 11.89 -2.07
N ALA A 121 -9.12 10.80 -1.52
CA ALA A 121 -9.78 10.81 -0.21
C ALA A 121 -8.80 11.00 0.95
N ARG A 122 -7.54 10.56 0.78
CA ARG A 122 -6.49 10.56 1.81
C ARG A 122 -5.21 11.27 1.34
N PRO A 123 -5.17 12.62 1.39
CA PRO A 123 -3.98 13.41 1.04
C PRO A 123 -2.74 13.05 1.87
N ASP A 124 -2.94 12.55 3.09
CA ASP A 124 -1.90 12.08 4.00
C ASP A 124 -1.24 10.77 3.53
N VAL A 125 -1.92 9.97 2.71
CA VAL A 125 -1.39 8.70 2.20
C VAL A 125 -0.42 8.94 1.06
N VAL A 126 0.84 8.55 1.27
CA VAL A 126 1.93 8.63 0.28
C VAL A 126 1.94 7.41 -0.63
N ALA A 127 1.62 6.22 -0.13
CA ALA A 127 1.69 4.99 -0.92
C ALA A 127 0.51 4.06 -0.62
N ALA A 128 0.07 3.34 -1.63
CA ALA A 128 -0.95 2.30 -1.52
C ALA A 128 -0.47 1.03 -2.25
N ALA A 129 -0.79 -0.13 -1.71
CA ALA A 129 -0.37 -1.42 -2.25
C ALA A 129 -1.55 -2.37 -2.36
N HIS A 130 -1.71 -3.00 -3.51
CA HIS A 130 -2.72 -4.01 -3.79
C HIS A 130 -2.08 -5.27 -4.35
N ALA A 131 -2.50 -6.42 -3.85
CA ALA A 131 -1.98 -7.73 -4.25
C ALA A 131 -3.08 -8.78 -4.16
N HIS A 132 -2.97 -9.81 -5.01
CA HIS A 132 -3.82 -11.00 -4.94
C HIS A 132 -3.05 -12.15 -4.26
N SER A 133 -2.47 -11.89 -3.10
CA SER A 133 -1.72 -12.90 -2.36
C SER A 133 -2.62 -14.08 -1.98
N VAL A 134 -2.07 -15.30 -1.97
CA VAL A 134 -2.85 -16.54 -1.78
C VAL A 134 -3.68 -16.50 -0.50
N TYR A 135 -3.08 -16.13 0.64
CA TYR A 135 -3.79 -16.08 1.92
C TYR A 135 -4.74 -14.88 2.04
N GLY A 136 -4.35 -13.71 1.51
CA GLY A 136 -5.21 -12.53 1.51
C GLY A 136 -6.49 -12.74 0.70
N LYS A 137 -6.35 -13.28 -0.51
CA LYS A 137 -7.47 -13.63 -1.39
C LYS A 137 -8.35 -14.75 -0.82
N SER A 138 -7.73 -15.76 -0.18
CA SER A 138 -8.49 -16.83 0.47
C SER A 138 -9.33 -16.28 1.63
N TRP A 139 -8.74 -15.42 2.47
CA TRP A 139 -9.44 -14.84 3.62
C TRP A 139 -10.56 -13.87 3.20
N SER A 140 -10.33 -13.04 2.17
CA SER A 140 -11.32 -12.06 1.72
C SER A 140 -12.62 -12.70 1.22
N SER A 141 -12.57 -13.95 0.77
CA SER A 141 -13.76 -14.72 0.36
C SER A 141 -14.74 -15.03 1.50
N LEU A 142 -14.31 -14.88 2.76
CA LEU A 142 -15.12 -15.16 3.94
C LEU A 142 -16.02 -13.99 4.37
N GLY A 143 -15.83 -12.79 3.82
CA GLY A 143 -16.67 -11.63 4.14
C GLY A 143 -16.64 -11.21 5.62
N ARG A 144 -15.47 -11.27 6.27
CA ARG A 144 -15.30 -10.94 7.70
C ARG A 144 -13.97 -10.25 8.00
N LEU A 145 -13.94 -9.47 9.09
CA LEU A 145 -12.73 -8.84 9.63
C LEU A 145 -11.75 -9.88 10.22
N LEU A 146 -10.48 -9.50 10.35
CA LEU A 146 -9.47 -10.34 11.03
C LEU A 146 -9.70 -10.31 12.55
N ASP A 147 -9.66 -11.47 13.19
CA ASP A 147 -9.76 -11.57 14.64
C ASP A 147 -8.39 -11.24 15.30
N PRO A 148 -8.35 -10.51 16.43
CA PRO A 148 -7.12 -10.17 17.14
C PRO A 148 -6.64 -11.34 18.02
N LEU A 149 -6.31 -12.48 17.40
CA LEU A 149 -5.96 -13.72 18.11
C LEU A 149 -4.45 -13.90 18.34
N THR A 150 -3.62 -13.12 17.66
CA THR A 150 -2.15 -13.13 17.79
C THR A 150 -1.63 -11.73 18.00
N GLN A 151 -0.43 -11.60 18.59
CA GLN A 151 0.21 -10.30 18.79
C GLN A 151 0.36 -9.54 17.45
N ASP A 152 0.70 -10.24 16.38
CA ASP A 152 0.85 -9.64 15.05
C ASP A 152 -0.51 -9.16 14.50
N ALA A 153 -1.58 -9.95 14.66
CA ALA A 153 -2.93 -9.58 14.23
C ALA A 153 -3.48 -8.38 15.01
N CYS A 154 -3.09 -8.22 16.29
CA CYS A 154 -3.46 -7.05 17.08
C CYS A 154 -2.92 -5.73 16.50
N SER A 155 -1.91 -5.76 15.63
CA SER A 155 -1.43 -4.56 14.91
C SER A 155 -2.49 -3.95 13.99
N PHE A 156 -3.53 -4.71 13.63
CA PHE A 156 -4.65 -4.28 12.79
C PHE A 156 -5.98 -4.14 13.56
N TYR A 157 -5.95 -4.29 14.90
CA TYR A 157 -7.18 -4.26 15.69
C TYR A 157 -7.81 -2.88 15.66
N GLN A 158 -9.05 -2.80 15.16
CA GLN A 158 -9.77 -1.54 14.92
C GLN A 158 -9.07 -0.61 13.90
N ASP A 159 -8.17 -1.15 13.08
CA ASP A 159 -7.38 -0.41 12.08
C ASP A 159 -7.37 -1.16 10.73
N HIS A 160 -8.52 -1.70 10.36
CA HIS A 160 -8.80 -2.29 9.06
C HIS A 160 -10.30 -2.19 8.73
N SER A 161 -10.66 -2.40 7.48
CA SER A 161 -12.07 -2.37 7.04
C SER A 161 -12.39 -3.57 6.16
N LEU A 162 -13.67 -3.94 6.16
CA LEU A 162 -14.22 -4.96 5.26
C LEU A 162 -15.05 -4.26 4.18
N PHE A 163 -14.62 -4.38 2.92
CA PHE A 163 -15.44 -4.05 1.77
C PHE A 163 -16.22 -5.28 1.34
N ASN A 164 -17.54 -5.32 1.61
CA ASN A 164 -18.40 -6.49 1.42
C ASN A 164 -19.36 -6.37 0.23
N ASP A 165 -19.07 -5.47 -0.71
CA ASP A 165 -19.93 -5.19 -1.87
C ASP A 165 -19.15 -5.35 -3.18
N TYR A 166 -18.48 -6.49 -3.34
CA TYR A 166 -17.66 -6.78 -4.51
C TYR A 166 -18.54 -7.01 -5.75
N THR A 167 -18.39 -6.14 -6.75
CA THR A 167 -19.22 -6.17 -7.97
C THR A 167 -18.53 -6.74 -9.20
N GLY A 168 -17.27 -7.18 -9.07
CA GLY A 168 -16.50 -7.77 -10.16
C GLY A 168 -15.17 -7.04 -10.41
N VAL A 169 -14.75 -6.95 -11.66
CA VAL A 169 -13.50 -6.25 -11.99
C VAL A 169 -13.68 -4.74 -11.80
N VAL A 170 -12.85 -4.15 -10.94
CA VAL A 170 -12.89 -2.72 -10.61
C VAL A 170 -12.30 -1.91 -11.76
N LEU A 171 -13.15 -1.52 -12.71
CA LEU A 171 -12.78 -0.64 -13.83
C LEU A 171 -13.34 0.77 -13.69
N GLU A 172 -14.37 0.92 -12.87
CA GLU A 172 -15.12 2.16 -12.67
C GLU A 172 -14.67 2.90 -11.42
N LEU A 173 -14.65 4.24 -11.51
CA LEU A 173 -14.27 5.11 -10.40
C LEU A 173 -15.22 5.00 -9.20
N GLU A 174 -16.50 4.72 -9.45
CA GLU A 174 -17.52 4.61 -8.40
C GLU A 174 -17.16 3.50 -7.39
N GLU A 175 -16.70 2.35 -7.85
CA GLU A 175 -16.27 1.28 -6.94
C GLU A 175 -15.01 1.66 -6.16
N GLY A 176 -14.06 2.36 -6.80
CA GLY A 176 -12.92 2.97 -6.12
C GLY A 176 -13.31 3.95 -5.03
N GLN A 177 -14.33 4.77 -5.25
CA GLN A 177 -14.86 5.71 -4.25
C GLN A 177 -15.47 4.98 -3.06
N ARG A 178 -16.26 3.92 -3.28
CA ARG A 178 -16.82 3.11 -2.19
C ARG A 178 -15.73 2.41 -1.39
N ILE A 179 -14.67 1.92 -2.04
CA ILE A 179 -13.50 1.35 -1.37
C ILE A 179 -12.82 2.43 -0.52
N ALA A 180 -12.57 3.62 -1.05
CA ALA A 180 -11.96 4.72 -0.31
C ALA A 180 -12.82 5.15 0.90
N GLN A 181 -14.15 5.25 0.73
CA GLN A 181 -15.08 5.53 1.82
C GLN A 181 -15.07 4.43 2.90
N THR A 182 -14.95 3.17 2.49
CA THR A 182 -14.88 2.03 3.41
C THR A 182 -13.57 2.02 4.20
N LEU A 183 -12.47 2.44 3.58
CA LEU A 183 -11.16 2.54 4.22
C LEU A 183 -11.12 3.60 5.34
N GLY A 184 -11.93 4.65 5.21
CA GLY A 184 -12.01 5.77 6.17
C GLY A 184 -11.18 6.97 5.75
#